data_AF-A0A382S3H8-F1
#
_entry.id   AF-A0A382S3H8-F1
#
_cell.length_a   1.000
_cell.length_b   1.000
_cell.length_c   1.000
_cell.angle_alpha   90.00
_cell.angle_beta   90.00
_cell.angle_gamma   90.00
#
_symmetry.space_group_name_H-M   'P 1'
#
loop_
_entity.id
_entity.type
_entity.pdbx_description
1 polymer ?
#
loop_
_entity_poly.entity_id
_entity_poly.type
_entity_poly.pdbx_seq_one_letter_code
_entity_poly.pdbx_strand_id
1 'polypeptide(L)'
;FSFDSATVPAVKQMREKLLLASAGSMNLELDEIGSNLSSSTDVLTTFLELYDIGLVKQKLIKNTSDNIRSQELPGTTPTNLLMFGTPSKLLDGDTVEEHFKEFLETGYARRLLFSFVTEVGRRKHPTAKDRYLQMIDPSLNKSIKDVQSLFSAYADSPFNPVITMSESNSIYLIDYQMKCEHLADKMHEHLPVHKVEMVHRYYKTLKLAGAYAFADLSPEITSDHIDYAINVVEDSGKAFISIMKKRGAYKRLAHYLATTEKKVTQHELIQELPFYKGSELQRKTMMTLASSYGYKNNIIIRKYTHDDIEFFSGE
;
A
#
# COMPACT_ATOMS: atom_id res chain seq x y z
N PHE A 1 -6.46 18.00 7.24
CA PHE A 1 -5.09 18.50 7.42
C PHE A 1 -4.13 17.39 7.07
N SER A 2 -3.18 17.62 6.17
CA SER A 2 -2.16 16.63 5.77
C SER A 2 -0.82 16.88 6.44
N PHE A 3 -0.10 15.80 6.74
CA PHE A 3 1.23 15.82 7.34
C PHE A 3 2.01 14.54 7.01
N ASP A 4 3.34 14.62 7.04
CA ASP A 4 4.26 13.52 6.69
C ASP A 4 4.84 12.79 7.91
N SER A 5 4.73 13.40 9.09
CA SER A 5 5.34 12.92 10.32
C SER A 5 4.59 13.49 11.53
N ALA A 6 4.53 12.70 12.61
CA ALA A 6 3.87 13.12 13.84
C ALA A 6 4.37 12.33 15.04
N THR A 7 4.03 12.81 16.24
CA THR A 7 4.09 12.02 17.48
C THR A 7 2.66 11.68 17.92
N VAL A 8 2.48 10.59 18.66
CA VAL A 8 1.16 10.19 19.18
C VAL A 8 0.45 11.32 19.96
N PRO A 9 1.14 12.11 20.82
CA PRO A 9 0.52 13.27 21.47
C PRO A 9 0.04 14.34 20.47
N ALA A 10 0.81 14.62 19.41
CA ALA A 10 0.42 15.59 18.39
C ALA A 10 -0.83 15.13 17.61
N VAL A 11 -0.93 13.84 17.29
CA VAL A 11 -2.13 13.25 16.68
C VAL A 11 -3.36 13.44 17.58
N LYS A 12 -3.22 13.19 18.89
CA LYS A 12 -4.32 13.37 19.86
C LYS A 12 -4.71 14.83 20.03
N GLN A 13 -3.75 15.76 20.03
CA GLN A 13 -4.02 17.19 20.09
C GLN A 13 -4.73 17.69 18.83
N MET A 14 -4.30 17.23 17.64
CA MET A 14 -4.97 17.57 16.38
C MET A 14 -6.40 17.03 16.35
N ARG A 15 -6.61 15.81 16.87
CA ARG A 15 -7.95 15.23 17.03
C ARG A 15 -8.88 16.15 17.82
N GLU A 16 -8.43 16.67 18.96
CA GLU A 16 -9.22 17.61 19.78
C GLU A 16 -9.60 18.87 19.00
N LYS A 17 -8.68 19.43 18.20
CA LYS A 17 -8.97 20.59 17.34
C LYS A 17 -10.02 20.28 16.28
N LEU A 18 -9.97 19.10 15.66
CA LEU A 18 -10.97 18.68 14.66
C LEU A 18 -12.34 18.44 15.29
N LEU A 19 -12.40 17.90 16.50
CA LEU A 19 -13.64 17.74 17.25
C LEU A 19 -14.28 19.09 17.59
N LEU A 20 -13.47 20.07 18.02
CA LEU A 20 -13.94 21.44 18.25
C LEU A 20 -14.47 22.10 16.97
N ALA A 21 -13.81 21.84 15.84
CA ALA A 21 -14.25 22.34 14.53
C ALA A 21 -15.47 21.59 13.97
N SER A 22 -15.77 20.39 14.47
CA SER A 22 -16.81 19.48 13.94
C SER A 22 -16.69 19.21 12.43
N ALA A 23 -15.49 19.35 11.86
CA ALA A 23 -15.23 19.21 10.44
C ALA A 23 -13.78 18.81 10.15
N GLY A 24 -13.59 18.07 9.04
CA GLY A 24 -12.27 17.70 8.53
C GLY A 24 -11.76 16.33 8.99
N SER A 25 -10.52 16.05 8.61
CA SER A 25 -9.84 14.76 8.84
C SER A 25 -8.35 14.96 9.10
N MET A 26 -7.72 13.94 9.71
CA MET A 26 -6.25 13.83 9.77
C MET A 26 -5.76 12.96 8.62
N ASN A 27 -4.90 13.49 7.78
CA ASN A 27 -4.38 12.79 6.61
C ASN A 27 -2.88 12.59 6.79
N LEU A 28 -2.44 11.35 7.03
CA LEU A 28 -1.03 11.00 7.10
C LEU A 28 -0.55 10.57 5.72
N GLU A 29 0.48 11.26 5.22
CA GLU A 29 1.06 11.03 3.89
C GLU A 29 2.53 10.65 4.06
N LEU A 30 2.82 9.35 4.06
CA LEU A 30 4.18 8.83 4.19
C LEU A 30 4.81 8.60 2.81
N ASP A 31 5.74 9.48 2.45
CA ASP A 31 6.67 9.25 1.34
C ASP A 31 7.79 8.27 1.76
N GLU A 32 8.40 7.61 0.78
CA GLU A 32 9.49 6.66 0.91
C GLU A 32 9.28 5.70 2.10
N ILE A 33 8.14 5.01 2.09
CA ILE A 33 7.72 4.13 3.19
C ILE A 33 8.80 3.11 3.59
N GLY A 34 9.60 2.61 2.64
CA GLY A 34 10.72 1.71 2.95
C GLY A 34 11.80 2.32 3.87
N SER A 35 11.93 3.64 3.90
CA SER A 35 12.85 4.36 4.79
C SER A 35 12.15 4.87 6.06
N ASN A 36 10.87 5.23 5.97
CA ASN A 36 10.13 5.91 7.03
C ASN A 36 9.21 5.00 7.87
N LEU A 37 9.10 3.72 7.52
CA LEU A 37 8.25 2.77 8.25
C LEU A 37 8.63 2.68 9.73
N SER A 38 9.91 2.45 10.03
CA SER A 38 10.38 2.23 11.39
C SER A 38 10.19 3.46 12.29
N SER A 39 10.45 4.67 11.77
CA SER A 39 10.26 5.91 12.51
C SER A 39 8.79 6.25 12.75
N SER A 40 7.87 5.70 11.94
CA SER A 40 6.44 6.00 11.99
C SER A 40 5.60 4.93 12.70
N THR A 41 6.23 3.90 13.27
CA THR A 41 5.58 2.72 13.89
C THR A 41 4.47 3.08 14.88
N ASP A 42 4.75 4.00 15.80
CA ASP A 42 3.80 4.41 16.85
C ASP A 42 2.59 5.15 16.28
N VAL A 43 2.83 6.00 15.28
CA VAL A 43 1.77 6.75 14.59
C VAL A 43 0.91 5.80 13.77
N LEU A 44 1.53 4.88 13.03
CA LEU A 44 0.81 3.86 12.25
C LEU A 44 -0.04 2.96 13.15
N THR A 45 0.45 2.60 14.34
CA THR A 45 -0.36 1.85 15.32
C THR A 45 -1.56 2.68 15.81
N THR A 46 -1.34 3.97 16.09
CA THR A 46 -2.42 4.88 16.49
C THR A 46 -3.46 5.06 15.36
N PHE A 47 -3.00 5.12 14.11
CA PHE A 47 -3.88 5.23 12.94
C PHE A 47 -4.72 3.98 12.71
N LEU A 48 -4.22 2.78 13.05
CA LEU A 48 -5.02 1.55 13.04
C LEU A 48 -6.18 1.60 14.03
N GLU A 49 -5.95 2.12 15.24
CA GLU A 49 -7.01 2.29 16.24
C GLU A 49 -8.06 3.31 15.76
N LEU A 50 -7.61 4.39 15.14
CA LEU A 50 -8.47 5.46 14.64
C LEU A 50 -9.29 5.08 13.41
N TYR A 51 -8.79 4.22 12.52
CA TYR A 51 -9.38 4.02 11.19
C TYR A 51 -10.84 3.53 11.23
N ASP A 52 -11.19 2.63 12.14
CA ASP A 52 -12.51 1.98 12.12
C ASP A 52 -13.63 2.94 12.56
N ILE A 53 -13.52 3.46 13.79
CA ILE A 53 -14.58 4.27 14.45
C ILE A 53 -14.11 5.70 14.72
N GLY A 54 -12.83 6.05 14.49
CA GLY A 54 -12.30 7.38 14.80
C GLY A 54 -12.06 7.62 16.28
N LEU A 55 -11.90 6.54 17.06
CA LEU A 55 -11.72 6.59 18.52
C LEU A 55 -10.30 6.16 18.91
N VAL A 56 -9.71 6.89 19.83
CA VAL A 56 -8.41 6.55 20.43
C VAL A 56 -8.47 6.87 21.92
N LYS A 57 -8.01 5.95 22.76
CA LYS A 57 -7.99 6.17 24.21
C LYS A 57 -6.80 7.03 24.60
N GLN A 58 -7.01 7.96 25.55
CA GLN A 58 -5.88 8.65 26.17
C GLN A 58 -5.06 7.68 27.03
N LYS A 59 -3.72 7.79 26.96
CA LYS A 59 -2.85 7.05 27.87
C LYS A 59 -2.94 7.74 29.24
N LEU A 60 -2.92 6.98 30.33
CA LEU A 60 -2.86 7.53 31.69
C LEU A 60 -1.45 8.10 31.92
N ILE A 61 -1.35 9.42 32.01
CA ILE A 61 -0.08 10.14 32.26
C ILE A 61 -0.22 10.93 33.57
N LYS A 62 0.84 10.97 34.37
CA LYS A 62 0.89 11.77 35.60
C LYS A 62 0.74 13.26 35.25
N ASN A 63 -0.20 13.94 35.90
CA ASN A 63 -0.41 15.37 35.72
C ASN A 63 0.80 16.14 36.27
N THR A 64 1.46 16.93 35.44
CA THR A 64 2.63 17.77 35.81
C THR A 64 2.45 19.18 35.23
N SER A 65 3.21 20.17 35.70
CA SER A 65 3.18 21.54 35.16
C SER A 65 3.41 21.60 33.65
N ASP A 66 4.19 20.66 33.14
CA ASP A 66 4.55 20.57 31.71
C ASP A 66 3.57 19.68 30.90
N ASN A 67 2.73 18.89 31.57
CA ASN A 67 1.71 18.02 30.95
C ASN A 67 0.33 18.32 31.53
N ILE A 68 -0.24 19.44 31.11
CA ILE A 68 -1.61 19.82 31.45
C ILE A 68 -2.56 18.84 30.76
N ARG A 69 -3.33 18.11 31.56
CA ARG A 69 -4.35 17.19 31.04
C ARG A 69 -5.48 17.98 30.37
N SER A 70 -5.63 17.82 29.06
CA SER A 70 -6.79 18.34 28.35
C SER A 70 -8.01 17.46 28.64
N GLN A 71 -9.18 18.10 28.77
CA GLN A 71 -10.43 17.38 28.95
C GLN A 71 -10.73 16.58 27.68
N GLU A 72 -10.99 15.29 27.84
CA GLU A 72 -11.29 14.43 26.69
C GLU A 72 -12.62 14.87 26.06
N LEU A 73 -12.55 15.30 24.80
CA LEU A 73 -13.73 15.60 23.99
C LEU A 73 -14.26 14.30 23.39
N PRO A 74 -15.51 13.91 23.70
CA PRO A 74 -16.14 12.75 23.08
C PRO A 74 -16.40 13.04 21.59
N GLY A 75 -16.22 12.03 20.75
CA GLY A 75 -16.51 12.13 19.32
C GLY A 75 -15.60 11.26 18.47
N THR A 76 -15.90 11.20 17.19
CA THR A 76 -15.13 10.43 16.21
C THR A 76 -14.34 11.37 15.32
N THR A 77 -13.17 10.94 14.85
CA THR A 77 -12.35 11.77 13.96
C THR A 77 -11.89 10.93 12.78
N PRO A 78 -12.26 11.30 11.54
CA PRO A 78 -11.81 10.58 10.37
C PRO A 78 -10.30 10.67 10.20
N THR A 79 -9.68 9.56 9.80
CA THR A 79 -8.26 9.49 9.46
C THR A 79 -8.06 8.85 8.10
N ASN A 80 -7.11 9.40 7.34
CA ASN A 80 -6.68 8.86 6.06
C ASN A 80 -5.18 8.58 6.10
N LEU A 81 -4.75 7.52 5.44
CA LEU A 81 -3.36 7.14 5.32
C LEU A 81 -3.04 6.90 3.84
N LEU A 82 -2.03 7.60 3.34
CA LEU A 82 -1.40 7.35 2.05
C LEU A 82 0.06 6.99 2.30
N MET A 83 0.50 5.86 1.74
CA MET A 83 1.90 5.43 1.80
C MET A 83 2.38 5.17 0.38
N PHE A 84 3.53 5.74 0.02
CA PHE A 84 4.16 5.51 -1.26
C PHE A 84 5.68 5.43 -1.11
N GLY A 85 6.34 4.88 -2.12
CA GLY A 85 7.79 4.68 -2.10
C GLY A 85 8.25 3.58 -3.04
N THR A 86 9.52 3.23 -2.94
CA THR A 86 10.15 2.27 -3.84
C THR A 86 10.08 0.82 -3.34
N PRO A 87 9.66 -0.15 -4.19
CA PRO A 87 9.63 -1.57 -3.83
C PRO A 87 10.99 -2.13 -3.38
N SER A 88 12.09 -1.61 -3.94
CA SER A 88 13.44 -2.09 -3.66
C SER A 88 13.88 -1.84 -2.22
N LYS A 89 13.30 -0.85 -1.55
CA LYS A 89 13.56 -0.51 -0.14
C LYS A 89 12.55 -1.14 0.83
N LEU A 90 11.29 -1.26 0.42
CA LEU A 90 10.25 -1.85 1.26
C LEU A 90 10.26 -3.38 1.25
N LEU A 91 10.57 -3.99 0.09
CA LEU A 91 10.50 -5.43 -0.18
C LEU A 91 11.90 -5.99 -0.48
N ASP A 92 12.86 -5.67 0.40
CA ASP A 92 14.27 -6.04 0.25
C ASP A 92 14.62 -7.41 0.85
N GLY A 93 13.70 -8.02 1.58
CA GLY A 93 13.86 -9.27 2.32
C GLY A 93 14.56 -9.13 3.67
N ASP A 94 14.76 -7.91 4.16
CA ASP A 94 15.36 -7.57 5.45
C ASP A 94 14.27 -7.17 6.48
N THR A 95 14.70 -6.69 7.63
CA THR A 95 13.88 -6.24 8.78
C THR A 95 12.73 -5.30 8.40
N VAL A 96 12.91 -4.41 7.42
CA VAL A 96 11.85 -3.49 6.97
C VAL A 96 10.70 -4.24 6.32
N GLU A 97 10.99 -5.23 5.46
CA GLU A 97 9.96 -6.08 4.84
C GLU A 97 9.22 -6.92 5.90
N GLU A 98 9.94 -7.40 6.92
CA GLU A 98 9.36 -8.14 8.04
C GLU A 98 8.39 -7.28 8.85
N HIS A 99 8.82 -6.09 9.30
CA HIS A 99 7.95 -5.14 10.00
C HIS A 99 6.74 -4.73 9.15
N PHE A 100 6.93 -4.53 7.84
CA PHE A 100 5.81 -4.20 6.95
C PHE A 100 4.77 -5.33 6.92
N LYS A 101 5.21 -6.59 6.87
CA LYS A 101 4.30 -7.75 6.92
C LYS A 101 3.60 -7.88 8.26
N GLU A 102 4.27 -7.62 9.37
CA GLU A 102 3.64 -7.55 10.69
C GLU A 102 2.53 -6.49 10.73
N PHE A 103 2.74 -5.33 10.11
CA PHE A 103 1.70 -4.32 9.95
C PHE A 103 0.51 -4.81 9.12
N LEU A 104 0.77 -5.54 8.04
CA LEU A 104 -0.29 -6.16 7.24
C LEU A 104 -1.10 -7.16 8.08
N GLU A 105 -0.43 -8.01 8.85
CA GLU A 105 -1.00 -9.01 9.76
C GLU A 105 -1.85 -8.39 10.88
N THR A 106 -1.34 -7.36 11.53
CA THR A 106 -2.01 -6.68 12.65
C THR A 106 -3.27 -5.94 12.23
N GLY A 107 -3.40 -5.59 10.94
CA GLY A 107 -4.68 -5.14 10.40
C GLY A 107 -4.63 -4.21 9.21
N TYR A 108 -3.45 -3.85 8.69
CA TYR A 108 -3.39 -3.04 7.48
C TYR A 108 -3.82 -3.81 6.22
N ALA A 109 -3.61 -5.13 6.15
CA ALA A 109 -4.05 -5.93 5.00
C ALA A 109 -5.54 -5.78 4.73
N ARG A 110 -6.37 -5.78 5.79
CA ARG A 110 -7.82 -5.62 5.66
C ARG A 110 -8.31 -4.18 5.45
N ARG A 111 -7.46 -3.16 5.61
CA ARG A 111 -7.87 -1.74 5.53
C ARG A 111 -7.30 -1.00 4.32
N LEU A 112 -6.09 -1.35 3.88
CA LEU A 112 -5.44 -0.67 2.77
C LEU A 112 -5.95 -1.15 1.42
N LEU A 113 -5.91 -0.22 0.46
CA LEU A 113 -5.87 -0.52 -0.96
C LEU A 113 -4.41 -0.51 -1.40
N PHE A 114 -4.05 -1.45 -2.27
CA PHE A 114 -2.69 -1.67 -2.72
C PHE A 114 -2.55 -1.32 -4.19
N SER A 115 -1.44 -0.68 -4.53
CA SER A 115 -0.99 -0.52 -5.91
C SER A 115 0.46 -0.94 -5.98
N PHE A 116 0.80 -1.76 -6.97
CA PHE A 116 2.14 -2.30 -7.12
C PHE A 116 2.49 -2.40 -8.59
N VAL A 117 3.50 -1.64 -9.00
CA VAL A 117 3.98 -1.61 -10.38
C VAL A 117 5.39 -2.19 -10.40
N THR A 118 5.56 -3.38 -11.01
CA THR A 118 6.86 -4.05 -11.11
C THR A 118 7.67 -3.60 -12.32
N GLU A 119 6.99 -3.11 -13.35
CA GLU A 119 7.59 -2.66 -14.59
C GLU A 119 7.02 -1.29 -14.91
N VAL A 120 7.90 -0.29 -14.97
CA VAL A 120 7.55 0.96 -15.65
C VAL A 120 7.59 0.64 -17.13
N GLY A 121 6.56 -0.05 -17.61
CA GLY A 121 6.28 -0.17 -19.02
C GLY A 121 6.07 1.25 -19.51
N ARG A 122 7.15 1.90 -19.98
CA ARG A 122 7.03 3.17 -20.67
C ARG A 122 6.11 2.86 -21.83
N ARG A 123 4.84 3.31 -21.73
CA ARG A 123 3.95 3.33 -22.89
C ARG A 123 4.79 3.86 -24.04
N LYS A 124 4.83 3.14 -25.16
CA LYS A 124 5.59 3.52 -26.37
C LYS A 124 5.50 5.03 -26.49
N HIS A 125 6.65 5.71 -26.45
CA HIS A 125 6.68 7.17 -26.44
C HIS A 125 5.73 7.65 -27.56
N PRO A 126 4.68 8.41 -27.23
CA PRO A 126 3.79 8.94 -28.26
C PRO A 126 4.67 9.62 -29.32
N THR A 127 4.33 9.43 -30.59
CA THR A 127 5.10 10.09 -31.65
C THR A 127 5.05 11.60 -31.43
N ALA A 128 6.00 12.35 -31.99
CA ALA A 128 5.97 13.81 -31.89
C ALA A 128 4.62 14.39 -32.36
N LYS A 129 3.97 13.72 -33.34
CA LYS A 129 2.63 14.06 -33.82
C LYS A 129 1.54 13.84 -32.76
N ASP A 130 1.56 12.70 -32.06
CA ASP A 130 0.57 12.41 -31.01
C ASP A 130 0.70 13.40 -29.83
N ARG A 131 1.95 13.75 -29.45
CA ARG A 131 2.19 14.81 -28.46
C ARG A 131 1.67 16.15 -28.94
N TYR A 132 1.93 16.53 -30.19
CA TYR A 132 1.42 17.78 -30.75
C TYR A 132 -0.11 17.81 -30.74
N LEU A 133 -0.78 16.73 -31.15
CA LEU A 133 -2.23 16.61 -31.11
C LEU A 133 -2.79 16.75 -29.68
N GLN A 134 -2.12 16.18 -28.68
CA GLN A 134 -2.48 16.38 -27.26
C GLN A 134 -2.29 17.83 -26.80
N MET A 135 -1.24 18.52 -27.28
CA MET A 135 -0.98 19.92 -26.91
C MET A 135 -2.00 20.89 -27.51
N ILE A 136 -2.56 20.57 -28.68
CA ILE A 136 -3.58 21.40 -29.35
C ILE A 136 -5.00 20.92 -29.11
N ASP A 137 -5.21 19.88 -28.28
CA ASP A 137 -6.52 19.29 -28.06
C ASP A 137 -7.44 20.30 -27.34
N PRO A 138 -8.50 20.80 -28.00
CA PRO A 138 -9.43 21.73 -27.37
C PRO A 138 -10.27 21.08 -26.26
N SER A 139 -10.31 19.74 -26.19
CA SER A 139 -11.02 18.99 -25.14
C SER A 139 -10.44 19.27 -23.74
N LEU A 140 -9.15 19.62 -23.65
CA LEU A 140 -8.49 19.98 -22.40
C LEU A 140 -9.19 21.16 -21.71
N ASN A 141 -9.63 22.16 -22.48
CA ASN A 141 -10.35 23.31 -21.94
C ASN A 141 -11.72 22.92 -21.38
N LYS A 142 -12.37 21.89 -21.95
CA LYS A 142 -13.61 21.36 -21.42
C LYS A 142 -13.36 20.62 -20.10
N SER A 143 -12.35 19.74 -20.05
CA SER A 143 -11.99 19.03 -18.81
C SER A 143 -11.60 19.98 -17.68
N ILE A 144 -10.86 21.07 -17.97
CA ILE A 144 -10.55 22.09 -16.97
C ILE A 144 -11.82 22.75 -16.44
N LYS A 145 -12.77 23.09 -17.31
CA LYS A 145 -14.07 23.65 -16.89
C LYS A 145 -14.88 22.66 -16.05
N ASP A 146 -14.91 21.39 -16.44
CA ASP A 146 -15.62 20.35 -15.70
C ASP A 146 -15.04 20.21 -14.27
N VAL A 147 -13.71 20.22 -14.14
CA VAL A 147 -13.02 20.21 -12.84
C VAL A 147 -13.31 21.47 -12.04
N GLN A 148 -13.30 22.64 -12.67
CA GLN A 148 -13.65 23.91 -12.00
C GLN A 148 -15.08 23.88 -11.46
N SER A 149 -16.05 23.46 -12.28
CA SER A 149 -17.44 23.34 -11.87
C SER A 149 -17.61 22.37 -10.69
N LEU A 150 -16.87 21.26 -10.69
CA LEU A 150 -16.88 20.30 -9.59
C LEU A 150 -16.35 20.93 -8.28
N PHE A 151 -15.19 21.60 -8.32
CA PHE A 151 -14.65 22.27 -7.13
C PHE A 151 -15.54 23.42 -6.63
N SER A 152 -16.17 24.16 -7.53
CA SER A 152 -17.15 25.19 -7.15
C SER A 152 -18.34 24.56 -6.41
N ALA A 153 -18.84 23.42 -6.87
CA ALA A 153 -19.95 22.74 -6.21
C ALA A 153 -19.58 22.24 -4.79
N TYR A 154 -18.33 21.85 -4.55
CA TYR A 154 -17.86 21.51 -3.21
C TYR A 154 -17.81 22.69 -2.24
N ALA A 155 -17.55 23.90 -2.73
CA ALA A 155 -17.49 25.08 -1.88
C ALA A 155 -18.86 25.39 -1.24
N ASP A 156 -19.95 25.03 -1.92
CA ASP A 156 -21.33 25.25 -1.46
C ASP A 156 -21.96 24.02 -0.78
N SER A 157 -21.23 22.89 -0.72
CA SER A 157 -21.75 21.64 -0.15
C SER A 157 -21.85 21.70 1.37
N PRO A 158 -22.90 21.13 1.99
CA PRO A 158 -22.98 21.02 3.43
C PRO A 158 -21.82 20.22 4.01
N PHE A 159 -21.37 20.62 5.20
CA PHE A 159 -20.40 19.85 5.98
C PHE A 159 -21.02 18.54 6.45
N ASN A 160 -20.24 17.45 6.39
CA ASN A 160 -20.61 16.11 6.86
C ASN A 160 -21.94 15.59 6.26
N PRO A 161 -22.07 15.51 4.93
CA PRO A 161 -23.30 15.00 4.32
C PRO A 161 -23.54 13.54 4.72
N VAL A 162 -24.81 13.20 4.94
CA VAL A 162 -25.23 11.83 5.18
C VAL A 162 -25.54 11.18 3.83
N ILE A 163 -24.67 10.28 3.39
CA ILE A 163 -24.86 9.49 2.18
C ILE A 163 -25.58 8.20 2.56
N THR A 164 -26.70 7.94 1.89
CA THR A 164 -27.54 6.76 2.15
C THR A 164 -27.29 5.64 1.17
N MET A 165 -27.81 4.44 1.42
CA MET A 165 -27.75 3.32 0.50
C MET A 165 -29.10 2.60 0.50
N SER A 166 -29.64 2.32 -0.68
CA SER A 166 -30.90 1.60 -0.82
C SER A 166 -30.79 0.16 -0.34
N GLU A 167 -31.93 -0.47 -0.05
CA GLU A 167 -31.97 -1.90 0.31
C GLU A 167 -31.39 -2.78 -0.79
N SER A 168 -31.72 -2.50 -2.06
CA SER A 168 -31.20 -3.27 -3.21
C SER A 168 -29.68 -3.19 -3.32
N ASN A 169 -29.09 -2.01 -3.12
CA ASN A 169 -27.64 -1.82 -3.18
C ASN A 169 -26.95 -2.42 -1.95
N SER A 170 -27.62 -2.39 -0.79
CA SER A 170 -27.15 -3.08 0.43
C SER A 170 -27.08 -4.59 0.21
N ILE A 171 -28.13 -5.19 -0.36
CA ILE A 171 -28.16 -6.62 -0.70
C ILE A 171 -27.08 -6.96 -1.73
N TYR A 172 -26.87 -6.11 -2.74
CA TYR A 172 -25.82 -6.31 -3.74
C TYR A 172 -24.41 -6.33 -3.13
N LEU A 173 -24.12 -5.40 -2.22
CA LEU A 173 -22.85 -5.38 -1.48
C LEU A 173 -22.69 -6.62 -0.59
N ILE A 174 -23.77 -7.11 0.03
CA ILE A 174 -23.77 -8.34 0.85
C ILE A 174 -23.51 -9.58 -0.03
N ASP A 175 -24.07 -9.66 -1.24
CA ASP A 175 -23.76 -10.73 -2.19
C ASP A 175 -22.26 -10.73 -2.54
N TYR A 176 -21.66 -9.56 -2.73
CA TYR A 176 -20.21 -9.44 -2.90
C TYR A 176 -19.42 -9.88 -1.66
N GLN A 177 -19.89 -9.53 -0.45
CA GLN A 177 -19.30 -10.04 0.80
C GLN A 177 -19.31 -11.58 0.85
N MET A 178 -20.45 -12.21 0.56
CA MET A 178 -20.57 -13.66 0.56
C MET A 178 -19.64 -14.32 -0.46
N LYS A 179 -19.46 -13.71 -1.64
CA LYS A 179 -18.48 -14.17 -2.64
C LYS A 179 -17.05 -14.10 -2.09
N CYS A 180 -16.68 -13.01 -1.42
CA CYS A 180 -15.37 -12.86 -0.80
C CYS A 180 -15.11 -13.91 0.28
N GLU A 181 -16.09 -14.15 1.16
CA GLU A 181 -16.02 -15.18 2.21
C GLU A 181 -15.82 -16.58 1.59
N HIS A 182 -16.61 -16.92 0.57
CA HIS A 182 -16.49 -18.20 -0.12
C HIS A 182 -15.12 -18.39 -0.80
N LEU A 183 -14.55 -17.32 -1.38
CA LEU A 183 -13.21 -17.36 -1.94
C LEU A 183 -12.14 -17.53 -0.86
N ALA A 184 -12.31 -16.88 0.30
CA ALA A 184 -11.40 -17.00 1.43
C ALA A 184 -11.41 -18.42 2.05
N ASP A 185 -12.56 -19.07 2.11
CA ASP A 185 -12.70 -20.45 2.60
C ASP A 185 -11.90 -21.45 1.74
N LYS A 186 -11.82 -21.19 0.43
CA LYS A 186 -11.04 -22.00 -0.51
C LYS A 186 -9.53 -21.78 -0.42
N MET A 187 -9.08 -20.73 0.26
CA MET A 187 -7.64 -20.46 0.41
C MET A 187 -7.00 -21.42 1.42
N HIS A 188 -5.72 -21.72 1.20
CA HIS A 188 -4.96 -22.57 2.12
C HIS A 188 -4.78 -21.93 3.50
N GLU A 189 -4.73 -22.77 4.55
CA GLU A 189 -4.62 -22.33 5.95
C GLU A 189 -3.35 -21.54 6.25
N HIS A 190 -2.24 -21.83 5.55
CA HIS A 190 -0.96 -21.13 5.72
C HIS A 190 -0.95 -19.70 5.15
N LEU A 191 -2.08 -19.20 4.64
CA LEU A 191 -2.23 -17.84 4.10
C LEU A 191 -3.23 -16.99 4.93
N PRO A 192 -3.06 -16.87 6.27
CA PRO A 192 -4.03 -16.19 7.13
C PRO A 192 -4.26 -14.72 6.74
N VAL A 193 -3.19 -14.00 6.37
CA VAL A 193 -3.27 -12.60 5.94
C VAL A 193 -4.07 -12.43 4.65
N HIS A 194 -3.95 -13.39 3.72
CA HIS A 194 -4.67 -13.34 2.45
C HIS A 194 -6.15 -13.61 2.66
N LYS A 195 -6.49 -14.54 3.56
CA LYS A 195 -7.89 -14.78 3.96
C LYS A 195 -8.50 -13.53 4.57
N VAL A 196 -7.80 -12.90 5.50
CA VAL A 196 -8.25 -11.66 6.15
C VAL A 196 -8.42 -10.53 5.14
N GLU A 197 -7.49 -10.34 4.22
CA GLU A 197 -7.60 -9.37 3.12
C GLU A 197 -8.86 -9.63 2.27
N MET A 198 -9.03 -10.88 1.81
CA MET A 198 -10.14 -11.31 0.96
C MET A 198 -11.49 -11.04 1.62
N VAL A 199 -11.69 -11.51 2.86
CA VAL A 199 -12.96 -11.34 3.60
C VAL A 199 -13.31 -9.87 3.79
N HIS A 200 -12.33 -8.96 3.87
CA HIS A 200 -12.60 -7.54 4.14
C HIS A 200 -12.72 -6.68 2.87
N ARG A 201 -12.69 -7.27 1.68
CA ARG A 201 -12.85 -6.52 0.42
C ARG A 201 -14.19 -5.80 0.32
N TYR A 202 -15.27 -6.38 0.83
CA TYR A 202 -16.59 -5.71 0.84
C TYR A 202 -16.55 -4.41 1.66
N TYR A 203 -15.83 -4.39 2.79
CA TYR A 203 -15.73 -3.22 3.65
C TYR A 203 -14.90 -2.11 2.99
N LYS A 204 -13.79 -2.49 2.32
CA LYS A 204 -13.01 -1.56 1.48
C LYS A 204 -13.86 -0.99 0.36
N THR A 205 -14.66 -1.84 -0.29
CA THR A 205 -15.59 -1.47 -1.36
C THR A 205 -16.62 -0.47 -0.87
N LEU A 206 -17.25 -0.71 0.29
CA LEU A 206 -18.22 0.21 0.88
C LEU A 206 -17.61 1.60 1.14
N LYS A 207 -16.43 1.65 1.75
CA LYS A 207 -15.73 2.91 2.05
C LYS A 207 -15.39 3.66 0.76
N LEU A 208 -14.91 2.96 -0.26
CA LEU A 208 -14.55 3.54 -1.55
C LEU A 208 -15.77 3.99 -2.36
N ALA A 209 -16.85 3.20 -2.37
CA ALA A 209 -18.10 3.57 -3.01
C ALA A 209 -18.74 4.80 -2.35
N GLY A 210 -18.65 4.91 -1.01
CA GLY A 210 -19.03 6.13 -0.30
C GLY A 210 -18.16 7.34 -0.67
N ALA A 211 -16.86 7.14 -0.88
CA ALA A 211 -15.97 8.19 -1.39
C ALA A 211 -16.33 8.61 -2.83
N TYR A 212 -16.73 7.68 -3.69
CA TYR A 212 -17.24 8.00 -5.04
C TYR A 212 -18.58 8.74 -5.01
N ALA A 213 -19.52 8.29 -4.18
CA ALA A 213 -20.78 9.00 -4.01
C ALA A 213 -20.56 10.44 -3.51
N PHE A 214 -19.63 10.63 -2.57
CA PHE A 214 -19.20 11.96 -2.15
C PHE A 214 -18.56 12.74 -3.31
N ALA A 215 -17.68 12.07 -4.07
CA ALA A 215 -16.98 12.63 -5.23
C ALA A 215 -17.94 13.19 -6.29
N ASP A 216 -19.07 12.51 -6.47
CA ASP A 216 -20.10 12.79 -7.47
C ASP A 216 -21.23 13.66 -6.92
N LEU A 217 -21.12 14.14 -5.66
CA LEU A 217 -22.17 14.88 -4.94
C LEU A 217 -23.51 14.13 -4.90
N SER A 218 -23.46 12.81 -4.92
CA SER A 218 -24.62 11.95 -4.84
C SER A 218 -25.08 11.79 -3.39
N PRO A 219 -26.38 11.97 -3.09
CA PRO A 219 -26.92 11.73 -1.75
C PRO A 219 -27.01 10.23 -1.40
N GLU A 220 -26.75 9.36 -2.38
CA GLU A 220 -26.81 7.92 -2.21
C GLU A 220 -25.65 7.17 -2.89
N ILE A 221 -25.30 6.01 -2.35
CA ILE A 221 -24.42 5.04 -2.99
C ILE A 221 -25.23 4.26 -4.02
N THR A 222 -24.96 4.50 -5.29
CA THR A 222 -25.57 3.83 -6.44
C THR A 222 -24.89 2.49 -6.72
N SER A 223 -25.51 1.66 -7.57
CA SER A 223 -24.90 0.42 -8.06
C SER A 223 -23.58 0.68 -8.78
N ASP A 224 -23.50 1.76 -9.56
CA ASP A 224 -22.32 2.12 -10.33
C ASP A 224 -21.13 2.44 -9.40
N HIS A 225 -21.37 3.19 -8.31
CA HIS A 225 -20.34 3.45 -7.30
C HIS A 225 -19.80 2.14 -6.69
N ILE A 226 -20.69 1.17 -6.44
CA ILE A 226 -20.31 -0.15 -5.92
C ILE A 226 -19.48 -0.90 -6.96
N ASP A 227 -19.92 -0.97 -8.21
CA ASP A 227 -19.22 -1.67 -9.29
C ASP A 227 -17.82 -1.10 -9.54
N TYR A 228 -17.69 0.23 -9.60
CA TYR A 228 -16.39 0.88 -9.72
C TYR A 228 -15.49 0.56 -8.51
N ALA A 229 -16.04 0.58 -7.31
CA ALA A 229 -15.28 0.28 -6.10
C ALA A 229 -14.82 -1.18 -6.05
N ILE A 230 -15.69 -2.14 -6.43
CA ILE A 230 -15.34 -3.56 -6.53
C ILE A 230 -14.16 -3.74 -7.49
N ASN A 231 -14.21 -3.12 -8.67
CA ASN A 231 -13.14 -3.23 -9.66
C ASN A 231 -11.79 -2.77 -9.09
N VAL A 232 -11.76 -1.61 -8.42
CA VAL A 232 -10.54 -1.08 -7.81
C VAL A 232 -10.05 -1.98 -6.66
N VAL A 233 -10.95 -2.49 -5.83
CA VAL A 233 -10.61 -3.38 -4.72
C VAL A 233 -10.05 -4.72 -5.21
N GLU A 234 -10.62 -5.28 -6.28
CA GLU A 234 -10.12 -6.51 -6.91
C GLU A 234 -8.75 -6.32 -7.55
N ASP A 235 -8.50 -5.20 -8.22
CA ASP A 235 -7.18 -4.85 -8.75
C ASP A 235 -6.16 -4.62 -7.62
N SER A 236 -6.59 -3.98 -6.53
CA SER A 236 -5.82 -3.88 -5.29
C SER A 236 -5.48 -5.26 -4.72
N GLY A 237 -6.41 -6.22 -4.77
CA GLY A 237 -6.17 -7.61 -4.38
C GLY A 237 -5.06 -8.29 -5.17
N LYS A 238 -5.00 -8.05 -6.49
CA LYS A 238 -3.90 -8.55 -7.35
C LYS A 238 -2.56 -7.91 -6.98
N ALA A 239 -2.56 -6.61 -6.70
CA ALA A 239 -1.38 -5.89 -6.23
C ALA A 239 -0.91 -6.42 -4.87
N PHE A 240 -1.83 -6.64 -3.92
CA PHE A 240 -1.55 -7.23 -2.62
C PHE A 240 -0.88 -8.60 -2.74
N ILE A 241 -1.43 -9.51 -3.56
CA ILE A 241 -0.80 -10.83 -3.81
C ILE A 241 0.61 -10.66 -4.35
N SER A 242 0.84 -9.66 -5.20
CA SER A 242 2.16 -9.38 -5.78
C SER A 242 3.15 -8.85 -4.75
N ILE A 243 2.70 -8.03 -3.81
CA ILE A 243 3.47 -7.53 -2.66
C ILE A 243 3.82 -8.68 -1.71
N MET A 244 2.85 -9.56 -1.41
CA MET A 244 3.03 -10.69 -0.50
C MET A 244 3.94 -11.79 -1.07
N LYS A 245 4.06 -11.88 -2.40
CA LYS A 245 5.02 -12.79 -3.06
C LYS A 245 6.44 -12.33 -2.76
N LYS A 246 7.08 -12.96 -1.77
CA LYS A 246 8.50 -12.75 -1.44
C LYS A 246 9.36 -12.87 -2.72
N ARG A 247 9.92 -11.75 -3.17
CA ARG A 247 11.02 -11.71 -4.13
C ARG A 247 12.31 -11.84 -3.33
N GLY A 248 12.56 -13.05 -2.82
CA GLY A 248 13.76 -13.29 -2.02
C GLY A 248 15.03 -12.88 -2.77
N ALA A 249 16.04 -12.40 -2.03
CA ALA A 249 17.34 -12.01 -2.57
C ALA A 249 17.92 -13.04 -3.56
N TYR A 250 17.66 -14.32 -3.33
CA TYR A 250 18.03 -15.42 -4.23
C TYR A 250 17.41 -15.35 -5.64
N LYS A 251 16.18 -14.82 -5.81
CA LYS A 251 15.56 -14.64 -7.14
C LYS A 251 16.25 -13.50 -7.89
N ARG A 252 16.53 -12.39 -7.20
CA ARG A 252 17.30 -11.27 -7.76
C ARG A 252 18.69 -11.72 -8.19
N LEU A 253 19.35 -12.54 -7.36
CA LEU A 253 20.64 -13.15 -7.68
C LEU A 253 20.54 -14.05 -8.92
N ALA A 254 19.52 -14.92 -9.02
CA ALA A 254 19.34 -15.79 -10.17
C ALA A 254 19.12 -15.00 -11.47
N HIS A 255 18.28 -13.97 -11.45
CA HIS A 255 18.08 -13.10 -12.60
C HIS A 255 19.34 -12.32 -12.98
N TYR A 256 20.04 -11.74 -12.00
CA TYR A 256 21.31 -11.05 -12.26
C TYR A 256 22.32 -11.98 -12.93
N LEU A 257 22.51 -13.20 -12.40
CA LEU A 257 23.43 -14.18 -12.99
C LEU A 257 23.01 -14.62 -14.39
N ALA A 258 21.71 -14.70 -14.68
CA ALA A 258 21.19 -15.02 -16.02
C ALA A 258 21.40 -13.89 -17.03
N THR A 259 21.40 -12.64 -16.58
CA THR A 259 21.52 -11.46 -17.45
C THR A 259 22.96 -10.97 -17.61
N THR A 260 23.84 -11.33 -16.67
CA THR A 260 25.24 -10.89 -16.69
C THR A 260 26.02 -11.71 -17.71
N GLU A 261 26.61 -11.03 -18.70
CA GLU A 261 27.40 -11.66 -19.77
C GLU A 261 28.79 -12.17 -19.30
N LYS A 262 29.19 -11.83 -18.06
CA LYS A 262 30.50 -12.13 -17.49
C LYS A 262 30.42 -13.22 -16.42
N LYS A 263 31.50 -13.98 -16.28
CA LYS A 263 31.69 -14.83 -15.10
C LYS A 263 32.05 -13.92 -13.93
N VAL A 264 31.28 -14.01 -12.85
CA VAL A 264 31.47 -13.17 -11.66
C VAL A 264 31.96 -13.97 -10.47
N THR A 265 32.82 -13.38 -9.68
CA THR A 265 33.38 -13.95 -8.45
C THR A 265 32.51 -13.62 -7.23
N GLN A 266 32.76 -14.31 -6.11
CA GLN A 266 32.16 -13.95 -4.81
C GLN A 266 32.41 -12.47 -4.44
N HIS A 267 33.60 -11.96 -4.75
CA HIS A 267 33.97 -10.59 -4.42
C HIS A 267 33.19 -9.56 -5.24
N GLU A 268 33.06 -9.78 -6.55
CA GLU A 268 32.28 -8.92 -7.43
C GLU A 268 30.81 -8.92 -7.06
N LEU A 269 30.23 -10.08 -6.72
CA LEU A 269 28.86 -10.16 -6.23
C LEU A 269 28.64 -9.33 -4.96
N ILE A 270 29.60 -9.32 -4.02
CA ILE A 270 29.52 -8.50 -2.81
C ILE A 270 29.59 -7.00 -3.13
N GLN A 271 30.39 -6.60 -4.12
CA GLN A 271 30.53 -5.20 -4.53
C GLN A 271 29.32 -4.71 -5.33
N GLU A 272 28.81 -5.51 -6.26
CA GLU A 272 27.77 -5.11 -7.20
C GLU A 272 26.35 -5.28 -6.65
N LEU A 273 26.13 -6.23 -5.73
CA LEU A 273 24.81 -6.54 -5.21
C LEU A 273 24.69 -6.16 -3.72
N PRO A 274 24.02 -5.05 -3.39
CA PRO A 274 23.88 -4.58 -2.01
C PRO A 274 23.21 -5.59 -1.06
N PHE A 275 22.41 -6.53 -1.60
CA PHE A 275 21.73 -7.59 -0.85
C PHE A 275 22.58 -8.87 -0.70
N TYR A 276 23.71 -9.01 -1.39
CA TYR A 276 24.58 -10.18 -1.35
C TYR A 276 25.68 -10.01 -0.29
N LYS A 277 25.26 -9.94 0.99
CA LYS A 277 26.13 -9.71 2.15
C LYS A 277 26.01 -10.83 3.18
N GLY A 278 26.81 -10.77 4.25
CA GLY A 278 26.72 -11.68 5.40
C GLY A 278 27.91 -12.61 5.58
N SER A 279 27.72 -13.70 6.32
CA SER A 279 28.74 -14.75 6.49
C SER A 279 28.88 -15.59 5.21
N GLU A 280 29.98 -16.34 5.10
CA GLU A 280 30.19 -17.26 3.97
C GLU A 280 29.07 -18.30 3.86
N LEU A 281 28.57 -18.78 5.00
CA LEU A 281 27.44 -19.72 5.06
C LEU A 281 26.15 -19.11 4.51
N GLN A 282 25.85 -17.85 4.83
CA GLN A 282 24.68 -17.15 4.31
C GLN A 282 24.76 -16.96 2.79
N ARG A 283 25.92 -16.56 2.26
CA ARG A 283 26.16 -16.43 0.81
C ARG A 283 26.05 -17.75 0.06
N LYS A 284 26.64 -18.83 0.60
CA LYS A 284 26.50 -20.18 0.04
C LYS A 284 25.03 -20.62 0.01
N THR A 285 24.30 -20.40 1.09
CA THR A 285 22.86 -20.70 1.18
C THR A 285 22.07 -19.91 0.12
N MET A 286 22.36 -18.62 -0.04
CA MET A 286 21.71 -17.78 -1.05
C MET A 286 21.97 -18.26 -2.47
N MET A 287 23.19 -18.69 -2.79
CA MET A 287 23.55 -19.25 -4.10
C MET A 287 22.83 -20.57 -4.37
N THR A 288 22.70 -21.44 -3.37
CA THR A 288 21.92 -22.69 -3.48
C THR A 288 20.44 -22.42 -3.75
N LEU A 289 19.85 -21.45 -3.04
CA LEU A 289 18.46 -21.04 -3.25
C LEU A 289 18.26 -20.41 -4.63
N ALA A 290 19.22 -19.61 -5.11
CA ALA A 290 19.18 -18.99 -6.43
C ALA A 290 19.24 -20.05 -7.52
N SER A 291 20.11 -21.04 -7.38
CA SER A 291 20.25 -22.16 -8.33
C SER A 291 18.97 -23.00 -8.37
N SER A 292 18.39 -23.29 -7.21
CA SER A 292 17.11 -24.03 -7.11
C SER A 292 15.95 -23.27 -7.73
N TYR A 293 15.90 -21.94 -7.55
CA TYR A 293 14.90 -21.08 -8.19
C TYR A 293 15.11 -21.03 -9.70
N GLY A 294 16.36 -20.86 -10.14
CA GLY A 294 16.71 -20.80 -11.55
C GLY A 294 16.28 -22.06 -12.30
N TYR A 295 16.56 -23.23 -11.75
CA TYR A 295 16.18 -24.51 -12.37
C TYR A 295 14.67 -24.61 -12.64
N LYS A 296 13.82 -24.09 -11.74
CA LYS A 296 12.36 -24.05 -11.95
C LYS A 296 11.89 -22.97 -12.92
N ASN A 297 12.73 -21.98 -13.24
CA ASN A 297 12.40 -20.81 -14.06
C ASN A 297 13.29 -20.70 -15.32
N ASN A 298 13.82 -21.82 -15.81
CA ASN A 298 14.67 -21.90 -17.00
C ASN A 298 15.93 -21.03 -16.94
N ILE A 299 16.58 -20.97 -15.77
CA ILE A 299 17.89 -20.33 -15.57
C ILE A 299 18.85 -21.37 -14.98
N ILE A 300 19.98 -21.63 -15.64
CA ILE A 300 21.00 -22.56 -15.18
C ILE A 300 22.20 -21.78 -14.64
N ILE A 301 22.38 -21.80 -13.32
CA ILE A 301 23.54 -21.19 -12.66
C ILE A 301 24.67 -22.23 -12.60
N ARG A 302 25.77 -21.97 -13.30
CA ARG A 302 26.98 -22.79 -13.26
C ARG A 302 28.00 -22.20 -12.31
N LYS A 303 28.67 -23.09 -11.57
CA LYS A 303 29.83 -22.78 -10.73
C LYS A 303 31.08 -23.34 -11.40
N TYR A 304 32.10 -22.52 -11.52
CA TYR A 304 33.41 -22.88 -12.04
C TYR A 304 34.48 -22.51 -11.02
N THR A 305 35.47 -23.37 -10.80
CA THR A 305 36.60 -23.09 -9.91
C THR A 305 37.89 -23.09 -10.72
N HIS A 306 38.68 -22.04 -10.59
CA HIS A 306 39.99 -21.89 -11.23
C HIS A 306 40.94 -21.24 -10.25
N ASP A 307 42.10 -21.87 -10.02
CA ASP A 307 43.13 -21.40 -9.08
C ASP A 307 42.56 -21.03 -7.70
N ASP A 308 41.71 -21.92 -7.14
CA ASP A 308 41.00 -21.74 -5.87
C ASP A 308 40.01 -20.56 -5.79
N ILE A 309 39.72 -19.91 -6.93
CA ILE A 309 38.72 -18.83 -7.05
C ILE A 309 37.41 -19.39 -7.64
N GLU A 310 36.30 -19.11 -6.96
CA GLU A 310 34.96 -19.45 -7.44
C GLU A 310 34.40 -18.39 -8.39
N PHE A 311 33.94 -18.85 -9.55
CA PHE A 311 33.25 -18.08 -10.58
C PHE A 311 31.83 -18.61 -10.78
N PHE A 312 30.89 -17.70 -11.04
CA PHE A 312 29.49 -17.99 -11.31
C PHE A 312 29.05 -17.38 -12.64
N SER A 313 28.22 -18.09 -13.39
CA SER A 313 27.58 -17.62 -14.63
C SER A 313 26.21 -18.25 -14.78
N GLY A 314 25.21 -17.49 -15.25
CA GLY A 314 23.90 -18.00 -15.62
C GLY A 314 23.72 -18.08 -17.13
N GLU A 315 23.04 -19.13 -17.60
CA GLU A 315 22.50 -19.29 -18.96
C GLU A 315 21.00 -19.59 -18.89
#